data_AF-A0A9W6GM81-F1
#
_entry.id   AF-A0A9W6GM81-F1
#
_cell.length_a   1.000
_cell.length_b   1.000
_cell.length_c   1.000
_cell.angle_alpha   90.00
_cell.angle_beta   90.00
_cell.angle_gamma   90.00
#
_symmetry.space_group_name_H-M   'P 1'
#
loop_
_entity.id
_entity.type
_entity.pdbx_description
1 polymer ?
#
loop_
_entity_poly.entity_id
_entity_poly.type
_entity_poly.pdbx_seq_one_letter_code
_entity_poly.pdbx_strand_id
1 'polypeptide(L)'
;MFKKTMIPGILGMLLIILALLCGPTQTQRWLFLLGAMGMTIMAILEHHKLFIGLQLVIVSGTLTAFLPTGEIIKGSIPILVSMPVLYILYTKGFLDTNRRYLGALSLIILGVGYAAQHPLIYFTGGFLVSLFSLLELLSGFKPALIWLTLNLIFTTLAGITLLL
;
A
#
# COMPACT_ATOMS: atom_id res chain seq x y z
N MET A 1 -6.83 -17.56 15.37
CA MET A 1 -5.47 -18.13 15.32
C MET A 1 -4.73 -17.53 14.14
N PHE A 2 -3.66 -16.78 14.38
CA PHE A 2 -2.82 -16.18 13.33
C PHE A 2 -1.99 -17.27 12.65
N LYS A 3 -1.96 -17.29 11.32
CA LYS A 3 -1.08 -18.21 10.59
C LYS A 3 0.36 -17.72 10.70
N LYS A 4 1.33 -18.64 10.73
CA LYS A 4 2.77 -18.30 10.74
C LYS A 4 3.19 -17.44 9.54
N THR A 5 2.52 -17.62 8.41
CA THR A 5 2.67 -16.82 7.18
C THR A 5 2.37 -15.33 7.38
N MET A 6 1.62 -14.95 8.43
CA MET A 6 1.27 -13.55 8.72
C MET A 6 2.36 -12.78 9.47
N ILE A 7 3.30 -13.47 10.11
CA ILE A 7 4.39 -12.86 10.89
C ILE A 7 5.17 -11.78 10.10
N PRO A 8 5.65 -12.04 8.86
CA PRO A 8 6.38 -11.02 8.11
C PRO A 8 5.54 -9.76 7.84
N GLY A 9 4.23 -9.88 7.66
CA GLY A 9 3.37 -8.72 7.44
C GLY A 9 3.06 -7.95 8.72
N ILE A 10 2.93 -8.64 9.87
CA ILE A 10 2.78 -7.97 11.17
C ILE A 10 4.05 -7.18 11.49
N LEU A 11 5.22 -7.80 11.37
CA LEU A 11 6.50 -7.11 11.55
C LEU A 11 6.65 -5.95 10.56
N GLY A 12 6.27 -6.19 9.30
CA GLY A 12 6.30 -5.16 8.26
C GLY A 12 5.44 -3.95 8.61
N MET A 13 4.20 -4.17 9.02
CA MET A 13 3.29 -3.12 9.47
C MET A 13 3.83 -2.35 10.68
N LEU A 14 4.39 -3.06 11.68
CA LEU A 14 4.99 -2.41 12.85
C LEU A 14 6.19 -1.52 12.48
N LEU A 15 7.03 -1.95 11.54
CA LEU A 15 8.13 -1.14 11.03
C LEU A 15 7.63 0.13 10.33
N ILE A 16 6.56 0.03 9.53
CA ILE A 16 5.94 1.19 8.88
C ILE A 16 5.35 2.16 9.91
N ILE A 17 4.66 1.65 10.93
CA ILE A 17 4.13 2.47 12.03
C ILE A 17 5.28 3.16 12.78
N LEU A 18 6.37 2.45 13.06
CA LEU A 18 7.55 3.05 13.68
C LEU A 18 8.19 4.13 12.79
N ALA A 19 8.19 3.93 11.48
CA ALA A 19 8.69 4.91 10.51
C ALA A 19 7.87 6.22 10.57
N LEU A 20 6.55 6.14 10.75
CA LEU A 20 5.68 7.32 10.91
C LEU A 20 6.00 8.13 12.17
N LEU A 21 6.51 7.48 13.22
CA LEU A 21 6.91 8.14 14.47
C LEU A 21 8.32 8.75 14.39
N CYS A 22 9.10 8.39 13.37
CA CYS A 22 10.41 8.96 13.11
C CYS A 22 10.29 10.22 12.24
N GLY A 23 11.12 11.23 12.48
CA GLY A 23 11.24 12.38 11.57
C GLY A 23 11.88 12.00 10.22
N PRO A 24 11.92 12.94 9.24
CA PRO A 24 12.42 12.74 7.87
C PRO A 24 13.93 12.44 7.84
N THR A 25 14.27 11.19 8.15
CA THR A 25 15.64 10.69 8.36
C THR A 25 15.91 9.48 7.48
N GLN A 26 17.19 9.12 7.33
CA GLN A 26 17.57 7.90 6.61
C GLN A 26 16.98 6.65 7.28
N THR A 27 16.91 6.63 8.62
CA THR A 27 16.27 5.56 9.40
C THR A 27 14.81 5.39 9.01
N GLN A 28 14.05 6.48 8.88
CA GLN A 28 12.65 6.43 8.46
C GLN A 28 12.50 5.76 7.08
N ARG A 29 13.34 6.13 6.11
CA ARG A 29 13.29 5.55 4.74
C ARG A 29 13.52 4.04 4.77
N TRP A 30 14.50 3.57 5.54
CA TRP A 30 14.76 2.14 5.72
C TRP A 30 13.61 1.40 6.39
N LEU A 31 13.01 1.98 7.44
CA LEU A 31 11.86 1.39 8.12
C LEU A 31 10.67 1.23 7.18
N PHE A 32 10.36 2.24 6.36
CA PHE A 32 9.31 2.14 5.33
C PHE A 32 9.62 1.04 4.30
N LEU A 33 10.85 0.97 3.80
CA LEU A 33 11.24 -0.02 2.80
C LEU A 33 11.17 -1.45 3.35
N LEU A 34 11.83 -1.72 4.49
CA LEU A 34 11.81 -3.03 5.13
C LEU A 34 10.40 -3.44 5.55
N GLY A 35 9.62 -2.47 6.02
CA GLY A 35 8.22 -2.67 6.35
C GLY A 35 7.38 -3.10 5.15
N ALA A 36 7.52 -2.38 4.03
CA ALA A 36 6.85 -2.69 2.77
C ALA A 36 7.30 -4.05 2.20
N MET A 37 8.58 -4.41 2.31
CA MET A 37 9.08 -5.72 1.93
C MET A 37 8.47 -6.84 2.78
N GLY A 38 8.39 -6.68 4.10
CA GLY A 38 7.76 -7.67 4.99
C GLY A 38 6.29 -7.93 4.64
N MET A 39 5.54 -6.86 4.34
CA MET A 39 4.16 -6.98 3.85
C MET A 39 4.09 -7.65 2.47
N THR A 40 5.07 -7.41 1.58
CA THR A 40 5.14 -8.05 0.25
C THR A 40 5.36 -9.55 0.40
N ILE A 41 6.30 -9.95 1.26
CA ILE A 41 6.58 -11.36 1.55
C ILE A 41 5.31 -12.05 2.04
N MET A 42 4.58 -11.44 2.98
CA MET A 42 3.31 -12.00 3.46
C MET A 42 2.28 -12.15 2.33
N ALA A 43 2.11 -11.13 1.48
CA ALA A 43 1.17 -11.19 0.36
C ALA A 43 1.51 -12.33 -0.61
N ILE A 44 2.81 -12.58 -0.85
CA ILE A 44 3.30 -13.69 -1.66
C ILE A 44 3.00 -15.03 -0.99
N LEU A 45 3.28 -15.16 0.32
CA LEU A 45 3.05 -16.39 1.08
C LEU A 45 1.55 -16.76 1.18
N GLU A 46 0.67 -15.76 1.25
CA GLU A 46 -0.79 -15.96 1.23
C GLU A 46 -1.37 -15.99 -0.20
N HIS A 47 -0.52 -15.89 -1.23
CA HIS A 47 -0.87 -15.93 -2.65
C HIS A 47 -1.92 -14.91 -3.10
N HIS A 48 -2.08 -13.78 -2.39
CA HIS A 48 -3.13 -12.80 -2.68
C HIS A 48 -2.66 -11.74 -3.70
N LYS A 49 -3.05 -11.92 -4.96
CA LYS A 49 -2.49 -11.19 -6.11
C LYS A 49 -2.70 -9.68 -6.06
N LEU A 50 -3.84 -9.22 -5.55
CA LEU A 50 -4.13 -7.79 -5.43
C LEU A 50 -3.26 -7.12 -4.37
N PHE A 51 -3.08 -7.76 -3.21
CA PHE A 51 -2.18 -7.25 -2.19
C PHE A 51 -0.72 -7.30 -2.63
N ILE A 52 -0.31 -8.30 -3.42
CA ILE A 52 1.03 -8.30 -4.05
C ILE A 52 1.17 -7.07 -4.95
N GLY A 53 0.20 -6.83 -5.84
CA GLY A 53 0.20 -5.67 -6.74
C GLY A 53 0.27 -4.34 -5.99
N LEU A 54 -0.58 -4.16 -4.98
CA LEU A 54 -0.59 -2.99 -4.10
C LEU A 54 0.78 -2.78 -3.44
N GLN A 55 1.39 -3.86 -2.95
CA GLN A 55 2.65 -3.75 -2.27
C GLN A 55 3.82 -3.47 -3.23
N LEU A 56 3.79 -3.93 -4.48
CA LEU A 56 4.78 -3.56 -5.48
C LEU A 56 4.77 -2.05 -5.76
N VAL A 57 3.59 -1.43 -5.83
CA VAL A 57 3.48 0.03 -5.97
C VAL A 57 4.07 0.73 -4.75
N ILE A 58 3.74 0.30 -3.53
CA ILE A 58 4.28 0.88 -2.30
C ILE A 58 5.81 0.71 -2.22
N VAL A 59 6.34 -0.48 -2.51
CA VAL A 59 7.78 -0.74 -2.52
C VAL A 59 8.49 0.14 -3.54
N SER A 60 7.90 0.32 -4.73
CA SER A 60 8.49 1.22 -5.72
C SER A 60 8.59 2.66 -5.19
N GLY A 61 7.54 3.16 -4.52
CA GLY A 61 7.52 4.49 -3.90
C GLY A 61 8.51 4.62 -2.75
N THR A 62 8.68 3.60 -1.91
CA THR A 62 9.67 3.66 -0.82
C THR A 62 11.10 3.57 -1.35
N LEU A 63 11.35 2.85 -2.46
CA LEU A 63 12.64 2.82 -3.14
C LEU A 63 13.01 4.18 -3.74
N THR A 64 12.05 4.95 -4.26
CA THR A 64 12.35 6.26 -4.84
C THR A 64 12.84 7.27 -3.81
N ALA A 65 12.54 7.09 -2.53
CA ALA A 65 13.07 7.91 -1.44
C ALA A 65 14.61 7.84 -1.30
N PHE A 66 15.25 6.83 -1.89
CA PHE A 66 16.72 6.70 -1.93
C PHE A 66 17.35 7.30 -3.18
N LEU A 67 16.55 7.69 -4.18
CA LEU A 67 17.06 8.26 -5.42
C LEU A 67 17.33 9.77 -5.24
N PRO A 68 18.48 10.27 -5.73
CA PRO A 68 18.80 11.69 -5.73
C PRO A 68 18.09 12.40 -6.90
N THR A 69 16.78 12.26 -6.99
CA THR A 69 15.94 12.83 -8.06
C THR A 69 14.87 13.76 -7.49
N GLY A 70 14.25 14.57 -8.36
CA GLY A 70 13.16 15.46 -7.97
C GLY A 70 11.87 14.72 -7.61
N GLU A 71 11.01 15.36 -6.83
CA GLU A 71 9.76 14.78 -6.31
C GLU A 71 8.80 14.31 -7.41
N ILE A 72 8.76 15.02 -8.55
CA ILE A 72 7.95 14.62 -9.72
C ILE A 72 8.36 13.23 -10.22
N ILE A 73 9.67 12.95 -10.32
CA ILE A 73 10.19 11.67 -10.79
C ILE A 73 9.88 10.58 -9.75
N LYS A 74 10.12 10.87 -8.46
CA LYS A 74 9.82 9.94 -7.37
C LYS A 74 8.35 9.54 -7.31
N GLY A 75 7.47 10.52 -7.57
CA GLY A 75 6.04 10.35 -7.66
C GLY A 75 5.56 9.56 -8.88
N SER A 76 6.18 9.78 -10.03
CA SER A 76 5.79 9.15 -11.28
C SER A 76 6.08 7.64 -11.31
N ILE A 77 7.10 7.17 -10.59
CA ILE A 77 7.49 5.76 -10.56
C ILE A 77 6.37 4.84 -10.03
N PRO A 78 5.74 5.10 -8.87
CA PRO A 78 4.55 4.36 -8.42
C PRO A 78 3.43 4.28 -9.45
N ILE A 79 3.17 5.36 -10.20
CA ILE A 79 2.17 5.36 -11.28
C ILE A 79 2.62 4.43 -12.42
N LEU A 80 3.88 4.53 -12.85
CA LEU A 80 4.42 3.68 -13.90
C LEU A 80 4.44 2.20 -13.51
N VAL A 81 4.58 1.88 -12.22
CA VAL A 81 4.50 0.51 -11.71
C VAL A 81 3.05 0.03 -11.59
N SER A 82 2.10 0.90 -11.26
CA SER A 82 0.69 0.52 -11.10
C SER A 82 0.08 0.08 -12.44
N MET A 83 0.45 0.72 -13.56
CA MET A 83 -0.12 0.40 -14.88
C MET A 83 0.15 -1.05 -15.34
N PRO A 84 1.41 -1.57 -15.38
CA PRO A 84 1.67 -2.97 -15.69
C PRO A 84 1.03 -3.94 -14.70
N VAL A 85 1.03 -3.61 -13.41
CA VAL A 85 0.37 -4.45 -12.38
C VAL A 85 -1.11 -4.61 -12.70
N LEU A 86 -1.81 -3.52 -13.02
CA LEU A 86 -3.23 -3.56 -13.38
C LEU A 86 -3.46 -4.32 -14.68
N TYR A 87 -2.62 -4.10 -15.70
CA TYR A 87 -2.70 -4.83 -16.95
C TYR A 87 -2.54 -6.34 -16.75
N ILE A 88 -1.58 -6.76 -15.91
CA ILE A 88 -1.38 -8.18 -15.57
C ILE A 88 -2.58 -8.73 -14.80
N LEU A 89 -3.10 -7.99 -13.81
CA LEU A 89 -4.26 -8.42 -13.04
C LEU A 89 -5.50 -8.58 -13.93
N TYR A 90 -5.71 -7.67 -14.87
CA TYR A 90 -6.80 -7.72 -15.83
C TYR A 90 -6.67 -8.91 -16.80
N THR A 91 -5.53 -9.02 -17.49
CA THR A 91 -5.30 -10.06 -18.51
C THR A 91 -5.28 -11.48 -17.94
N LYS A 92 -4.91 -11.64 -16.67
CA LYS A 92 -4.98 -12.94 -15.96
C LYS A 92 -6.35 -13.23 -15.35
N GLY A 93 -7.35 -12.38 -15.57
CA GLY A 93 -8.71 -12.57 -15.05
C GLY A 93 -8.81 -12.42 -13.53
N PHE A 94 -7.83 -11.78 -12.89
CA PHE A 94 -7.88 -11.57 -11.44
C PHE A 94 -8.85 -10.45 -11.04
N LEU A 95 -9.42 -9.70 -11.98
CA LEU A 95 -10.42 -8.64 -11.74
C LEU A 95 -11.85 -9.10 -12.12
N ASP A 96 -12.27 -10.23 -11.56
CA ASP A 96 -13.55 -10.90 -11.87
C ASP A 96 -14.76 -10.35 -11.10
N THR A 97 -14.53 -9.54 -10.07
CA THR A 97 -15.57 -9.12 -9.11
C THR A 97 -15.46 -7.63 -8.81
N ASN A 98 -16.60 -6.98 -8.52
CA ASN A 98 -16.66 -5.56 -8.17
C ASN A 98 -15.70 -5.17 -7.04
N ARG A 99 -15.51 -6.06 -6.06
CA ARG A 99 -14.53 -5.90 -4.98
C ARG A 99 -13.09 -5.78 -5.49
N ARG A 100 -12.72 -6.57 -6.48
CA ARG A 100 -11.38 -6.57 -7.04
C ARG A 100 -11.13 -5.36 -7.95
N TYR A 101 -12.18 -4.85 -8.61
CA TYR A 101 -12.14 -3.54 -9.26
C TYR A 101 -11.89 -2.40 -8.26
N LEU A 102 -12.48 -2.46 -7.06
CA LEU A 102 -12.18 -1.50 -6.00
C LEU A 102 -10.69 -1.54 -5.60
N GLY A 103 -10.12 -2.74 -5.46
CA GLY A 103 -8.68 -2.92 -5.19
C GLY A 103 -7.78 -2.41 -6.32
N ALA A 104 -8.21 -2.57 -7.58
CA ALA A 104 -7.51 -2.01 -8.73
C ALA A 104 -7.59 -0.48 -8.78
N LEU A 105 -8.75 0.09 -8.46
CA LEU A 105 -8.95 1.54 -8.42
C LEU A 105 -8.13 2.18 -7.29
N SER A 106 -8.08 1.55 -6.12
CA SER A 106 -7.29 2.04 -4.99
C SER A 106 -5.79 2.07 -5.32
N LEU A 107 -5.30 1.07 -6.07
CA LEU A 107 -3.94 1.00 -6.63
C LEU A 107 -3.60 2.23 -7.50
N ILE A 108 -4.51 2.63 -8.40
CA ILE A 108 -4.33 3.82 -9.26
C ILE A 108 -4.28 5.07 -8.40
N ILE A 109 -5.28 5.26 -7.56
CA ILE A 109 -5.44 6.49 -6.77
C ILE A 109 -4.28 6.64 -5.79
N LEU A 110 -3.80 5.54 -5.18
CA LEU A 110 -2.64 5.58 -4.29
C LEU A 110 -1.36 5.95 -5.05
N GLY A 111 -1.15 5.41 -6.25
CA GLY A 111 -0.03 5.81 -7.11
C GLY A 111 -0.07 7.29 -7.47
N VAL A 112 -1.24 7.81 -7.84
CA VAL A 112 -1.45 9.24 -8.13
C VAL A 112 -1.28 10.09 -6.88
N GLY A 113 -1.77 9.63 -5.72
CA GLY A 113 -1.65 10.34 -4.44
C GLY A 113 -0.20 10.51 -4.02
N TYR A 114 0.63 9.47 -4.22
CA TYR A 114 2.08 9.57 -4.05
C TYR A 114 2.71 10.61 -4.98
N ALA A 115 2.26 10.69 -6.23
CA ALA A 115 2.84 11.61 -7.21
C ALA A 115 2.44 13.06 -7.00
N ALA A 116 1.17 13.31 -6.71
CA ALA A 116 0.62 14.64 -6.54
C ALA A 116 0.99 15.26 -5.19
N GLN A 117 1.44 14.45 -4.22
CA GLN A 117 1.67 14.85 -2.82
C GLN A 117 0.45 15.59 -2.21
N HIS A 118 -0.74 15.32 -2.73
CA HIS A 118 -1.95 16.03 -2.37
C HIS A 118 -2.74 15.24 -1.31
N PRO A 119 -2.97 15.80 -0.11
CA PRO A 119 -3.59 15.08 1.01
C PRO A 119 -4.94 14.44 0.67
N LEU A 120 -5.79 15.11 -0.11
CA LEU A 120 -7.09 14.57 -0.55
C LEU A 120 -6.95 13.29 -1.38
N ILE A 121 -5.99 13.24 -2.31
CA ILE A 121 -5.79 12.07 -3.17
C ILE A 121 -5.23 10.92 -2.35
N TYR A 122 -4.32 11.23 -1.42
CA TYR A 122 -3.79 10.22 -0.50
C TYR A 122 -4.86 9.68 0.45
N PHE A 123 -5.73 10.55 0.98
CA PHE A 123 -6.89 10.17 1.79
C PHE A 123 -7.84 9.24 1.03
N THR A 124 -8.24 9.64 -0.18
CA THR A 124 -9.17 8.84 -1.00
C THR A 124 -8.57 7.49 -1.39
N GLY A 125 -7.29 7.47 -1.78
CA GLY A 125 -6.55 6.23 -2.06
C GLY A 125 -6.53 5.32 -0.84
N GLY A 126 -6.06 5.82 0.31
CA GLY A 126 -6.01 5.07 1.56
C GLY A 126 -7.38 4.54 1.99
N PHE A 127 -8.43 5.35 1.89
CA PHE A 127 -9.80 4.96 2.23
C PHE A 127 -10.28 3.79 1.37
N LEU A 128 -10.03 3.82 0.07
CA LEU A 128 -10.42 2.74 -0.84
C LEU A 128 -9.61 1.46 -0.56
N VAL A 129 -8.32 1.56 -0.20
CA VAL A 129 -7.54 0.40 0.23
C VAL A 129 -8.08 -0.18 1.54
N SER A 130 -8.46 0.66 2.51
CA SER A 130 -9.12 0.24 3.74
C SER A 130 -10.44 -0.46 3.46
N LEU A 131 -11.29 0.11 2.61
CA LEU A 131 -12.57 -0.49 2.23
C LEU A 131 -12.37 -1.84 1.54
N PHE A 132 -11.43 -1.92 0.59
CA PHE A 132 -11.07 -3.17 -0.07
C PHE A 132 -10.59 -4.22 0.96
N SER A 133 -9.71 -3.83 1.88
CA SER A 133 -9.18 -4.71 2.93
C SER A 133 -10.28 -5.19 3.88
N LEU A 134 -11.25 -4.33 4.20
CA LEU A 134 -12.41 -4.72 5.00
C LEU A 134 -13.26 -5.77 4.27
N LEU A 135 -13.52 -5.58 2.97
CA LEU A 135 -14.30 -6.52 2.18
C LEU A 135 -13.60 -7.88 2.05
N GLU A 136 -12.28 -7.89 1.89
CA GLU A 136 -11.47 -9.12 1.92
C GLU A 136 -11.53 -9.82 3.28
N LEU A 137 -11.42 -9.04 4.37
CA LEU A 137 -11.53 -9.55 5.75
C LEU A 137 -12.90 -10.19 6.01
N LEU A 138 -13.99 -9.53 5.61
CA LEU A 138 -15.36 -10.03 5.75
C LEU A 138 -15.61 -11.28 4.92
N SER A 139 -14.87 -11.46 3.82
CA SER A 139 -14.90 -12.70 3.03
C SER A 139 -14.05 -13.85 3.59
N GLY A 140 -13.42 -13.65 4.75
CA GLY A 140 -12.65 -14.66 5.46
C GLY A 140 -11.13 -14.56 5.30
N PHE A 141 -10.62 -13.62 4.48
CA PHE A 141 -9.17 -13.42 4.31
C PHE A 141 -8.60 -12.59 5.47
N LYS A 142 -8.36 -13.27 6.60
CA LYS A 142 -7.84 -12.67 7.85
C LYS A 142 -6.59 -11.81 7.69
N PRO A 143 -5.61 -12.13 6.81
CA PRO A 143 -4.44 -11.27 6.62
C PRO A 143 -4.75 -9.85 6.15
N ALA A 144 -5.92 -9.61 5.53
CA ALA A 144 -6.35 -8.26 5.16
C ALA A 144 -6.43 -7.28 6.35
N LEU A 145 -6.57 -7.78 7.58
CA LEU A 145 -6.58 -6.92 8.78
C LEU A 145 -5.32 -6.05 8.89
N ILE A 146 -4.18 -6.55 8.43
CA ILE A 146 -2.89 -5.84 8.49
C ILE A 146 -2.92 -4.62 7.55
N TRP A 147 -3.37 -4.80 6.30
CA TRP A 147 -3.55 -3.68 5.37
C TRP A 147 -4.67 -2.75 5.82
N LEU A 148 -5.78 -3.27 6.34
CA LEU A 148 -6.88 -2.46 6.86
C LEU A 148 -6.37 -1.51 7.95
N THR A 149 -5.67 -2.05 8.95
CA THR A 149 -5.14 -1.29 10.08
C THR A 149 -4.19 -0.20 9.61
N LEU A 150 -3.23 -0.57 8.77
CA LEU A 150 -2.22 0.36 8.28
C LEU A 150 -2.84 1.49 7.43
N ASN A 151 -3.76 1.15 6.53
CA ASN A 151 -4.39 2.15 5.67
C ASN A 151 -5.38 3.03 6.43
N LEU A 152 -6.03 2.54 7.49
CA LEU A 152 -6.83 3.41 8.36
C LEU A 152 -5.97 4.45 9.06
N ILE A 153 -4.77 4.08 9.54
CA ILE A 153 -3.82 5.04 10.11
C ILE A 153 -3.43 6.09 9.07
N PHE A 154 -2.98 5.68 7.88
CA PHE A 154 -2.59 6.61 6.81
C PHE A 154 -3.73 7.52 6.36
N THR A 155 -4.93 6.97 6.19
CA THR A 155 -6.13 7.72 5.79
C THR A 155 -6.49 8.74 6.85
N THR A 156 -6.46 8.36 8.13
CA THR A 156 -6.75 9.28 9.24
C THR A 156 -5.74 10.41 9.29
N LEU A 157 -4.44 10.10 9.16
CA LEU A 157 -3.38 11.12 9.14
C LEU A 157 -3.58 12.09 7.96
N ALA A 158 -3.84 11.59 6.76
CA ALA A 158 -4.11 12.44 5.60
C ALA A 158 -5.37 13.30 5.75
N GLY A 159 -6.40 12.75 6.40
CA GLY A 159 -7.63 13.47 6.72
C GLY A 159 -7.39 14.61 7.72
N ILE A 160 -6.59 14.38 8.76
CA ILE A 160 -6.17 15.42 9.70
C ILE A 160 -5.41 16.52 8.96
N THR A 161 -4.44 16.16 8.12
CA THR A 161 -3.67 17.13 7.31
C THR A 161 -4.55 17.94 6.36
N LEU A 162 -5.67 17.40 5.90
CA LEU A 162 -6.60 18.11 5.02
C LEU A 162 -7.44 19.17 5.77
N LEU A 163 -7.60 19.00 7.09
CA LEU A 163 -8.39 19.90 7.94
C LEU A 163 -7.56 21.03 8.58
N LEU A 164 -6.22 20.93 8.51
CA LEU A 164 -5.26 21.92 9.02
C LEU A 164 -4.78 22.84 7.89
#